data_AF-A0A7S2JZM6-F1
#
_entry.id   AF-A0A7S2JZM6-F1
#
_cell.length_a   1.000
_cell.length_b   1.000
_cell.length_c   1.000
_cell.angle_alpha   90.00
_cell.angle_beta   90.00
_cell.angle_gamma   90.00
#
_symmetry.space_group_name_H-M   'P 1'
#
loop_
_entity.id
_entity.type
_entity.pdbx_description
1 polymer ?
#
loop_
_entity_poly.entity_id
_entity_poly.type
_entity_poly.pdbx_seq_one_letter_code
_entity_poly.pdbx_strand_id
1 'polypeptide(L)'
;MKNILLAALFMFLGTGSMSSQETVTLTIEVAITKHNKGSILLALYNSSETYMKKTYKASKQEVIDKKAVITFQNIEKGTYAFSMFHDVNDNKKM
;
A
#
# COMPACT_ATOMS: atom_id res chain seq x y z
N MET A 1 -34.33 36.51 -16.73
CA MET A 1 -32.85 36.47 -16.88
C MET A 1 -32.14 35.88 -15.66
N LYS A 2 -32.47 36.29 -14.42
CA LYS A 2 -31.87 35.75 -13.19
C LYS A 2 -31.98 34.22 -13.00
N ASN A 3 -33.12 33.64 -13.40
CA ASN A 3 -33.34 32.19 -13.28
C ASN A 3 -32.58 31.37 -14.33
N ILE A 4 -32.27 31.98 -15.49
CA ILE A 4 -31.47 31.34 -16.56
C ILE A 4 -29.99 31.31 -16.15
N LEU A 5 -29.50 32.36 -15.49
CA LEU A 5 -28.15 32.42 -14.91
C LEU A 5 -27.93 31.37 -13.81
N LEU A 6 -28.93 31.13 -12.96
CA LEU A 6 -28.86 30.09 -11.93
C LEU A 6 -28.80 28.67 -12.53
N ALA A 7 -29.56 28.42 -13.60
CA ALA A 7 -29.56 27.12 -14.29
C ALA A 7 -28.22 26.83 -14.98
N ALA A 8 -27.58 27.85 -15.56
CA ALA A 8 -26.25 27.72 -16.19
C ALA A 8 -25.13 27.40 -15.17
N LEU A 9 -25.23 27.94 -13.95
CA LEU A 9 -24.26 27.66 -12.88
C LEU A 9 -24.33 26.20 -12.38
N PHE A 10 -25.52 25.59 -12.43
CA PHE A 10 -25.73 24.20 -11.99
C PHE A 10 -25.15 23.17 -12.98
N MET A 11 -25.12 23.48 -14.28
CA MET A 11 -24.53 22.60 -15.31
C MET A 11 -23.00 22.51 -15.23
N PHE A 12 -22.32 23.53 -14.69
CA PHE A 12 -20.86 23.54 -14.61
C PHE A 12 -20.30 22.66 -13.47
N LEU A 13 -21.12 22.30 -12.48
CA LEU A 13 -20.71 21.48 -11.32
C LEU A 13 -20.57 19.98 -11.64
N GLY A 14 -20.93 19.53 -12.85
CA GLY A 14 -21.10 18.11 -13.17
C GLY A 14 -19.91 17.38 -13.82
N THR A 15 -18.77 18.05 -14.07
CA THR A 15 -17.65 17.43 -14.81
C THR A 15 -16.45 17.08 -13.91
N GLY A 16 -16.72 16.37 -12.82
CA GLY A 16 -15.68 15.63 -12.12
C GLY A 16 -15.35 14.36 -12.89
N SER A 17 -14.28 14.34 -13.68
CA SER A 17 -13.79 13.13 -14.32
C SER A 17 -13.36 12.12 -13.24
N MET A 18 -14.19 11.11 -12.97
CA MET A 18 -13.78 9.95 -12.17
C MET A 18 -12.80 9.13 -13.02
N SER A 19 -11.50 9.42 -12.93
CA SER A 19 -10.51 8.48 -13.44
C SER A 19 -10.52 7.25 -12.53
N SER A 20 -11.00 6.12 -13.04
CA SER A 20 -10.77 4.83 -12.40
C SER A 20 -9.25 4.61 -12.37
N GLN A 21 -8.67 4.61 -11.17
CA GLN A 21 -7.29 4.18 -11.00
C GLN A 21 -7.23 2.66 -11.17
N GLU A 22 -6.37 2.21 -12.09
CA GLU A 22 -6.05 0.79 -12.25
C GLU A 22 -5.47 0.28 -10.94
N THR A 23 -6.03 -0.82 -10.41
CA THR A 23 -5.52 -1.45 -9.19
C THR A 23 -4.87 -2.78 -9.52
N VAL A 24 -3.88 -3.15 -8.72
CA VAL A 24 -3.09 -4.37 -8.87
C VAL A 24 -2.96 -5.09 -7.53
N THR A 25 -2.50 -6.33 -7.60
CA THR A 25 -2.06 -7.12 -6.43
C THR A 25 -0.55 -7.25 -6.46
N LEU A 26 0.11 -6.82 -5.39
CA LEU A 26 1.54 -6.98 -5.19
C LEU A 26 1.79 -8.13 -4.21
N THR A 27 2.52 -9.15 -4.67
CA THR A 27 2.96 -10.27 -3.83
C THR A 27 4.48 -10.20 -3.64
N ILE A 28 4.91 -10.26 -2.38
CA ILE A 28 6.33 -10.26 -2.00
C ILE A 28 6.62 -11.58 -1.30
N GLU A 29 7.49 -12.39 -1.91
CA GLU A 29 7.98 -13.64 -1.33
C GLU A 29 9.35 -13.42 -0.70
N VAL A 30 9.46 -13.76 0.58
CA VAL A 30 10.69 -13.61 1.35
C VAL A 30 11.20 -14.98 1.74
N ALA A 31 12.38 -15.34 1.24
CA ALA A 31 13.08 -16.55 1.64
C ALA A 31 13.93 -16.30 2.89
N ILE A 32 13.82 -17.20 3.88
CA ILE A 32 14.46 -17.07 5.18
C ILE A 32 15.58 -18.10 5.31
N THR A 33 16.81 -17.62 5.55
CA THR A 33 18.00 -18.47 5.54
C THR A 33 18.46 -18.90 6.93
N LYS A 34 18.27 -18.05 7.96
CA LYS A 34 18.80 -18.29 9.31
C LYS A 34 17.79 -18.87 10.29
N HIS A 35 16.67 -18.19 10.53
CA HIS A 35 15.73 -18.55 11.59
C HIS A 35 14.35 -18.87 11.01
N ASN A 36 13.96 -20.15 10.98
CA ASN A 36 12.62 -20.54 10.52
C ASN A 36 11.55 -20.34 11.60
N LYS A 37 11.42 -19.11 12.10
CA LYS A 37 10.45 -18.74 13.14
C LYS A 37 10.24 -17.24 13.15
N GLY A 38 9.24 -16.80 13.92
CA GLY A 38 8.92 -15.39 14.08
C GLY A 38 8.20 -14.86 12.85
N SER A 39 8.30 -13.55 12.62
CA SER A 39 7.54 -12.89 11.57
C SER A 39 8.36 -11.89 10.78
N ILE A 40 7.96 -11.70 9.53
CA ILE A 40 8.39 -10.61 8.67
C ILE A 40 7.41 -9.45 8.84
N LEU A 41 7.95 -8.30 9.21
CA LEU A 41 7.23 -7.03 9.26
C LEU A 41 7.69 -6.19 8.07
N LEU A 42 6.74 -5.80 7.23
CA LEU A 42 7.00 -5.10 5.99
C LEU A 42 6.15 -3.85 5.89
N ALA A 43 6.78 -2.71 5.62
CA ALA A 43 6.13 -1.44 5.32
C ALA A 43 6.32 -1.11 3.84
N LEU A 44 5.22 -0.78 3.16
CA LEU A 44 5.15 -0.39 1.76
C LEU A 44 4.97 1.12 1.66
N TYR A 45 5.65 1.74 0.71
CA TYR A 45 5.66 3.18 0.45
C TYR A 45 5.37 3.44 -1.03
N ASN A 46 4.53 4.43 -1.31
CA ASN A 46 4.10 4.80 -2.66
C ASN A 46 4.63 6.18 -3.12
N SER A 47 5.54 6.80 -2.36
CA SER A 47 6.16 8.07 -2.70
C SER A 47 7.61 8.12 -2.19
N SER A 48 8.51 8.62 -3.03
CA SER A 48 9.92 8.85 -2.68
C SER A 48 10.08 9.96 -1.65
N GLU A 49 9.28 11.02 -1.73
CA GLU A 49 9.34 12.19 -0.83
C GLU A 49 9.02 11.82 0.62
N THR A 50 8.10 10.86 0.79
CA THR A 50 7.62 10.38 2.09
C THR A 50 8.16 9.02 2.48
N TYR A 51 9.15 8.49 1.74
CA TYR A 51 9.79 7.21 2.07
C TYR A 51 10.31 7.22 3.51
N MET A 52 10.03 6.17 4.27
CA MET A 52 10.34 6.04 5.71
C MET A 52 9.72 7.11 6.64
N LYS A 53 8.93 8.05 6.11
CA LYS A 53 8.22 9.08 6.89
C LYS A 53 6.73 8.78 7.02
N LYS A 54 6.10 8.35 5.93
CA LYS A 54 4.67 7.99 5.88
C LYS A 54 4.50 6.65 5.19
N THR A 55 4.15 5.65 5.99
CA THR A 55 3.80 4.33 5.48
C THR A 55 2.50 4.39 4.69
N TYR A 56 2.48 3.77 3.51
CA TYR A 56 1.25 3.61 2.72
C TYR A 56 0.43 2.42 3.23
N LYS A 57 1.06 1.24 3.31
CA LYS A 57 0.48 0.00 3.85
C LYS A 57 1.54 -0.76 4.63
N ALA A 58 1.14 -1.59 5.59
CA ALA A 58 2.05 -2.46 6.33
C ALA A 58 1.42 -3.83 6.54
N SER A 59 2.26 -4.85 6.67
CA SER A 59 1.84 -6.21 6.98
C SER A 59 2.82 -6.90 7.92
N LYS A 60 2.29 -7.84 8.71
CA LYS A 60 3.04 -8.81 9.50
C LYS A 60 2.70 -10.19 8.95
N GLN A 61 3.70 -10.95 8.55
CA GLN A 61 3.51 -12.31 8.05
C GLN A 61 4.42 -13.28 8.80
N GLU A 62 3.83 -14.36 9.30
CA GLU A 62 4.58 -15.44 9.96
C GLU A 62 5.52 -16.14 8.98
N VAL A 63 6.69 -16.53 9.47
CA VAL A 63 7.64 -17.38 8.75
C VAL A 63 7.21 -18.84 8.89
N ILE A 64 6.81 -19.45 7.77
CA ILE A 64 6.44 -20.87 7.68
C ILE A 64 7.34 -21.51 6.63
N ASP A 65 7.95 -22.66 6.95
CA ASP A 65 8.81 -23.42 6.04
C ASP A 65 9.86 -22.56 5.31
N LYS A 66 10.54 -21.72 6.08
CA LYS A 66 11.58 -20.77 5.65
C LYS A 66 11.08 -19.74 4.64
N LYS A 67 9.80 -19.44 4.63
CA LYS A 67 9.18 -18.47 3.72
C LYS A 67 8.18 -17.59 4.44
N ALA A 68 8.03 -16.37 3.96
CA ALA A 68 6.90 -15.50 4.26
C ALA A 68 6.37 -14.92 2.96
N VAL A 69 5.06 -14.98 2.74
CA VAL A 69 4.41 -14.47 1.53
C VAL A 69 3.46 -13.35 1.93
N ILE A 70 3.76 -12.13 1.51
CA ILE A 70 2.99 -10.93 1.86
C ILE A 70 2.27 -10.44 0.62
N THR A 71 0.96 -10.26 0.71
CA THR A 71 0.12 -9.80 -0.42
C THR A 71 -0.57 -8.49 -0.08
N PHE A 72 -0.40 -7.49 -0.93
CA PHE A 72 -1.17 -6.24 -0.91
C PHE A 72 -2.11 -6.22 -2.11
N GLN A 73 -3.41 -6.39 -1.85
CA GLN A 73 -4.45 -6.35 -2.88
C GLN A 73 -4.98 -4.94 -3.08
N ASN A 74 -5.54 -4.69 -4.26
CA ASN A 74 -6.26 -3.46 -4.61
C ASN A 74 -5.42 -2.20 -4.33
N ILE A 75 -4.13 -2.23 -4.66
CA ILE A 75 -3.25 -1.06 -4.58
C ILE A 75 -3.19 -0.38 -5.93
N GLU A 76 -3.05 0.94 -5.95
CA GLU A 76 -2.92 1.69 -7.20
C GLU A 76 -1.71 1.19 -8.00
N LYS A 77 -1.83 1.06 -9.32
CA LYS A 77 -0.67 0.75 -10.15
C LYS A 77 0.36 1.86 -10.06
N GLY A 78 1.61 1.50 -9.78
CA GLY A 78 2.68 2.49 -9.63
C GLY A 78 3.99 1.89 -9.15
N THR A 79 4.94 2.79 -8.85
CA THR A 79 6.24 2.44 -8.30
C THR A 79 6.19 2.46 -6.79
N TYR A 80 6.74 1.42 -6.16
CA TYR A 80 6.76 1.26 -4.72
C TYR A 80 8.17 1.04 -4.19
N ALA A 81 8.39 1.46 -2.96
CA ALA A 81 9.52 1.02 -2.14
C ALA A 81 8.97 0.25 -0.94
N PHE A 82 9.75 -0.66 -0.37
CA PHE A 82 9.40 -1.31 0.88
C PHE A 82 10.60 -1.40 1.81
N SER A 83 10.33 -1.40 3.11
CA SER A 83 11.29 -1.77 4.14
C SER A 83 10.78 -3.01 4.87
N MET A 84 11.71 -3.84 5.33
CA MET A 84 11.41 -5.13 5.93
C MET A 84 12.35 -5.40 7.10
N PHE A 85 11.81 -5.99 8.16
CA PHE A 85 12.60 -6.59 9.22
C PHE A 85 12.05 -7.95 9.65
N HIS A 86 12.96 -8.84 10.03
CA HIS A 86 12.64 -10.16 10.58
C HIS A 86 12.62 -10.08 12.10
N ASP A 87 11.42 -10.05 12.66
CA ASP A 87 11.20 -10.14 14.11
C ASP A 87 11.17 -11.62 14.51
N VAL A 88 12.36 -12.14 14.78
CA VAL A 88 12.60 -13.54 15.19
C VAL A 88 11.93 -13.87 16.54
N ASN A 89 11.60 -12.85 17.34
CA ASN A 89 11.11 -12.99 18.71
C ASN A 89 9.63 -12.62 18.87
N ASP A 90 8.97 -12.17 17.79
CA ASP A 90 7.59 -11.69 17.76
C ASP A 90 7.24 -10.58 18.76
N ASN A 91 8.24 -9.83 19.22
CA ASN A 91 8.06 -8.81 20.25
C ASN A 91 7.89 -7.39 19.67
N LYS A 92 7.88 -7.25 18.34
CA LYS A 92 7.82 -6.01 17.57
C LYS A 92 8.98 -5.04 17.87
N LYS A 93 10.10 -5.57 18.36
CA LYS A 93 11.33 -4.83 18.64
C LYS A 93 12.44 -5.33 17.73
N MET A 94 13.44 -4.48 17.55
CA MET A 94 14.70 -4.85 16.92
C MET A 94 15.60 -5.61 17.89
#